data_AF-A0ABD3PBN0-F1
#
_entry.id   AF-A0ABD3PBN0-F1
#
_cell.length_a   1.000
_cell.length_b   1.000
_cell.length_c   1.000
_cell.angle_alpha   90.00
_cell.angle_beta   90.00
_cell.angle_gamma   90.00
#
_symmetry.space_group_name_H-M   'P 1'
#
loop_
_entity.id
_entity.type
_entity.pdbx_description
1 polymer ?
#
loop_
_entity_poly.entity_id
_entity_poly.type
_entity_poly.pdbx_seq_one_letter_code
_entity_poly.pdbx_strand_id
1 'polypeptide(L)'
;MDRLLELGLAFLWESEETKRKINTYLISLGVDCLEAGYVFESVVVAMYININEQSDWLLQGKMLNMKKNTARFNVDLLGDPVRQATKFILSRACCDCLKVKYDELRSDPKMGICKHYHKSKERKQLMTCSSCRTFDYCSTACQRADWPKHKEFCQSVATMKNCVDSGNVSVSFV
;
A
#
# COMPACT_ATOMS: atom_id res chain seq x y z
N MET A 1 -14.61 -10.06 10.31
CA MET A 1 -14.22 -11.48 10.42
C MET A 1 -15.44 -12.37 10.51
N ASP A 2 -16.44 -11.99 11.32
CA ASP A 2 -17.71 -12.73 11.51
C ASP A 2 -18.40 -13.12 10.19
N ARG A 3 -18.50 -12.20 9.23
CA ARG A 3 -19.09 -12.48 7.90
C ARG A 3 -18.31 -13.51 7.06
N LEU A 4 -16.99 -13.65 7.26
CA LEU A 4 -16.18 -14.66 6.55
C LEU A 4 -16.33 -16.04 7.21
N LEU A 5 -16.50 -16.07 8.54
CA LEU A 5 -16.81 -17.28 9.29
C LEU A 5 -18.21 -17.81 8.93
N GLU A 6 -19.21 -16.92 8.83
CA GLU A 6 -20.57 -17.25 8.39
C GLU A 6 -20.60 -17.86 6.97
N LEU A 7 -19.71 -17.40 6.09
CA LEU A 7 -19.60 -17.92 4.72
C LEU A 7 -18.73 -19.18 4.61
N GLY A 8 -18.13 -19.66 5.70
CA GLY A 8 -17.22 -20.81 5.68
C GLY A 8 -15.93 -20.54 4.89
N LEU A 9 -15.54 -19.26 4.72
CA LEU A 9 -14.39 -18.85 3.90
C LEU A 9 -13.13 -18.59 4.71
N ALA A 10 -13.14 -18.82 6.02
CA ALA A 10 -11.98 -18.59 6.90
C ALA A 10 -10.73 -19.38 6.46
N PHE A 11 -10.93 -20.59 5.91
CA PHE A 11 -9.84 -21.46 5.43
C PHE A 11 -8.93 -20.80 4.38
N LEU A 12 -9.45 -19.83 3.61
CA LEU A 12 -8.68 -19.09 2.59
C LEU A 12 -7.52 -18.30 3.20
N TRP A 13 -7.66 -17.85 4.45
CA TRP A 13 -6.65 -17.07 5.19
C TRP A 13 -6.02 -17.82 6.37
N GLU A 14 -6.41 -19.07 6.61
CA GLU A 14 -5.77 -19.94 7.63
C GLU A 14 -4.74 -20.88 7.02
N SER A 15 -4.90 -21.27 5.75
CA SER A 15 -3.96 -22.15 5.06
C SER A 15 -2.87 -21.35 4.32
N GLU A 16 -1.62 -21.53 4.77
CA GLU A 16 -0.44 -20.97 4.08
C GLU A 16 -0.30 -21.44 2.64
N GLU A 17 -0.69 -22.69 2.36
CA GLU A 17 -0.71 -23.20 0.99
C GLU A 17 -1.74 -22.46 0.12
N THR A 18 -2.93 -22.22 0.65
CA THR A 18 -3.99 -21.49 -0.06
C THR A 18 -3.58 -20.05 -0.33
N LYS A 19 -3.04 -19.35 0.68
CA LYS A 19 -2.48 -17.99 0.50
C LYS A 19 -1.41 -17.96 -0.58
N ARG A 20 -0.49 -18.94 -0.59
CA ARG A 20 0.56 -19.04 -1.61
C ARG A 20 -0.02 -19.22 -3.01
N LYS A 21 -1.04 -20.08 -3.18
CA LYS A 21 -1.73 -20.29 -4.46
C LYS A 21 -2.43 -19.01 -4.94
N ILE A 22 -3.18 -18.34 -4.06
CA ILE A 22 -3.85 -17.07 -4.36
C ILE A 22 -2.83 -16.01 -4.79
N ASN A 23 -1.74 -15.84 -4.03
CA ASN A 23 -0.71 -14.85 -4.37
C ASN A 23 -0.02 -15.19 -5.70
N THR A 24 0.26 -16.46 -5.98
CA THR A 24 0.84 -16.88 -7.27
C THR A 24 -0.08 -16.50 -8.45
N TYR A 25 -1.38 -16.76 -8.32
CA TYR A 25 -2.37 -16.36 -9.31
C TYR A 25 -2.44 -14.84 -9.47
N LEU A 26 -2.51 -14.09 -8.37
CA LEU A 26 -2.56 -12.62 -8.40
C LEU A 26 -1.29 -12.03 -9.03
N ILE A 27 -0.11 -12.59 -8.76
CA ILE A 27 1.14 -12.14 -9.39
C ILE A 27 1.07 -12.33 -10.91
N SER A 28 0.64 -13.51 -11.38
CA SER A 28 0.46 -13.78 -12.81
C SER A 28 -0.53 -12.79 -13.45
N LEU A 29 -1.72 -12.64 -12.86
CA LEU A 29 -2.73 -11.70 -13.33
C LEU A 29 -2.20 -10.25 -13.35
N GLY A 30 -1.40 -9.87 -12.36
CA GLY A 30 -0.77 -8.56 -12.30
C GLY A 30 0.24 -8.33 -13.43
N VAL A 31 1.02 -9.35 -13.81
CA VAL A 31 1.91 -9.30 -14.98
C VAL A 31 1.06 -9.10 -16.23
N ASP A 32 0.04 -9.92 -16.45
CA ASP A 32 -0.84 -9.85 -17.63
C ASP A 32 -1.52 -8.47 -17.74
N CYS A 33 -2.05 -7.94 -16.63
CA CYS A 33 -2.66 -6.61 -16.60
C CYS A 33 -1.65 -5.51 -16.98
N LEU A 34 -0.42 -5.59 -16.48
CA LEU A 34 0.61 -4.60 -16.78
C LEU A 34 1.06 -4.68 -18.24
N GLU A 35 1.23 -5.87 -18.80
CA GLU A 35 1.59 -6.06 -20.20
C GLU A 35 0.48 -5.57 -21.14
N ALA A 36 -0.79 -5.85 -20.82
CA ALA A 36 -1.95 -5.40 -21.58
C ALA A 36 -2.30 -3.91 -21.37
N GLY A 37 -1.65 -3.22 -20.43
CA GLY A 37 -1.91 -1.79 -20.15
C GLY A 37 -3.15 -1.53 -19.28
N TYR A 38 -3.67 -2.56 -18.60
CA TYR A 38 -4.79 -2.46 -17.65
C TYR A 38 -4.32 -1.89 -16.30
N VAL A 39 -4.18 -0.56 -16.25
CA VAL A 39 -3.60 0.17 -15.11
C VAL A 39 -4.42 -0.01 -13.84
N PHE A 40 -5.75 0.16 -13.90
CA PHE A 40 -6.60 0.09 -12.72
C PHE A 40 -6.58 -1.30 -12.08
N GLU A 41 -6.69 -2.33 -12.91
CA GLU A 41 -6.65 -3.73 -12.52
C GLU A 41 -5.30 -4.07 -11.90
N SER A 42 -4.19 -3.60 -12.48
CA SER A 42 -2.85 -3.82 -11.89
C SER A 42 -2.70 -3.19 -10.49
N VAL A 43 -3.34 -2.04 -10.26
CA VAL A 43 -3.39 -1.38 -8.94
C VAL A 43 -4.18 -2.22 -7.95
N VAL A 44 -5.37 -2.68 -8.34
CA VAL A 44 -6.22 -3.52 -7.48
C VAL A 44 -5.51 -4.83 -7.12
N VAL A 45 -4.90 -5.49 -8.10
CA VAL A 45 -4.11 -6.71 -7.89
C VAL A 45 -2.96 -6.46 -6.90
N ALA A 46 -2.18 -5.39 -7.08
CA ALA A 46 -1.10 -5.05 -6.17
C ALA A 46 -1.58 -4.78 -4.73
N MET A 47 -2.75 -4.13 -4.57
CA MET A 47 -3.37 -3.94 -3.26
C MET A 47 -3.76 -5.26 -2.60
N TYR A 48 -4.37 -6.20 -3.35
CA TYR A 48 -4.75 -7.51 -2.81
C TYR A 48 -3.55 -8.35 -2.38
N ILE A 49 -2.49 -8.40 -3.19
CA ILE A 49 -1.24 -9.09 -2.84
C ILE A 49 -0.68 -8.49 -1.54
N ASN A 50 -0.61 -7.17 -1.45
CA ASN A 50 -0.10 -6.48 -0.27
C ASN A 50 -0.95 -6.74 0.99
N ILE A 51 -2.27 -6.84 0.86
CA ILE A 51 -3.17 -7.21 1.97
C ILE A 51 -2.94 -8.67 2.39
N ASN A 52 -2.85 -9.59 1.44
CA ASN A 52 -2.65 -11.02 1.73
C ASN A 52 -1.32 -11.27 2.44
N GLU A 53 -0.24 -10.60 2.02
CA GLU A 53 1.06 -10.67 2.70
C GLU A 53 1.07 -10.06 4.11
N GLN A 54 0.04 -9.29 4.43
CA GLN A 54 -0.18 -8.71 5.76
C GLN A 54 -1.28 -9.44 6.54
N SER A 55 -1.91 -10.47 5.96
CA SER A 55 -3.08 -11.12 6.56
C SER A 55 -2.77 -11.77 7.91
N ASP A 56 -1.58 -12.33 8.11
CA ASP A 56 -1.16 -12.87 9.41
C ASP A 56 -1.18 -11.82 10.53
N TRP A 57 -0.92 -10.56 10.19
CA TRP A 57 -0.98 -9.44 11.14
C TRP A 57 -2.42 -9.02 11.43
N LEU A 58 -3.27 -9.02 10.40
CA LEU A 58 -4.69 -8.71 10.51
C LEU A 58 -5.42 -9.77 11.36
N LEU A 59 -5.06 -11.05 11.19
CA LEU A 59 -5.64 -12.17 11.93
C LEU A 59 -5.17 -12.24 13.40
N GLN A 60 -3.95 -11.80 13.71
CA GLN A 60 -3.46 -11.71 15.09
C GLN A 60 -4.06 -10.55 15.91
N GLY A 61 -5.07 -9.84 15.41
CA GLY A 61 -5.69 -8.70 16.12
C GLY A 61 -4.77 -7.47 16.25
N LYS A 62 -3.61 -7.49 15.59
CA LYS A 62 -2.62 -6.40 15.63
C LYS A 62 -2.89 -5.41 14.48
N MET A 63 -4.12 -4.91 14.37
CA MET A 63 -4.45 -3.81 13.43
C MET A 63 -3.53 -2.59 13.63
N LEU A 64 -3.01 -2.41 14.85
CA LEU A 64 -2.09 -1.35 15.23
C LEU A 64 -0.63 -1.60 14.82
N ASN A 65 -0.30 -2.74 14.21
CA ASN A 65 1.04 -3.04 13.67
C ASN A 65 0.97 -3.42 12.19
N MET A 66 0.22 -2.66 11.37
CA MET A 66 0.47 -2.66 9.93
C MET A 66 1.98 -2.47 9.71
N LYS A 67 2.63 -3.43 9.03
CA LYS A 67 4.04 -3.29 8.64
C LYS A 67 4.23 -1.88 8.07
N LYS A 68 5.31 -1.21 8.49
CA LYS A 68 5.66 0.16 8.09
C LYS A 68 5.25 0.37 6.63
N ASN A 69 4.44 1.41 6.38
CA ASN A 69 4.14 1.95 5.06
C ASN A 69 3.03 1.33 4.21
N THR A 70 2.10 0.49 4.69
CA THR A 70 0.95 0.05 3.85
C THR A 70 0.09 1.20 3.34
N ALA A 71 -0.26 2.14 4.22
CA ALA A 71 -1.01 3.32 3.80
C ALA A 71 -0.20 4.18 2.83
N ARG A 72 1.12 4.26 3.04
CA ARG A 72 2.02 4.98 2.13
C ARG A 72 2.13 4.29 0.78
N PHE A 73 2.23 2.97 0.75
CA PHE A 73 2.22 2.16 -0.46
C PHE A 73 0.95 2.43 -1.27
N ASN A 74 -0.22 2.45 -0.63
CA ASN A 74 -1.47 2.79 -1.32
C ASN A 74 -1.45 4.21 -1.89
N VAL A 75 -0.90 5.19 -1.17
CA VAL A 75 -0.75 6.56 -1.68
C VAL A 75 0.21 6.63 -2.87
N ASP A 76 1.36 5.95 -2.79
CA ASP A 76 2.33 5.88 -3.88
C ASP A 76 1.73 5.18 -5.10
N LEU A 77 0.97 4.10 -4.90
CA LEU A 77 0.30 3.34 -5.94
C LEU A 77 -0.79 4.17 -6.63
N LEU A 78 -1.54 4.99 -5.90
CA LEU A 78 -2.51 5.90 -6.52
C LEU A 78 -1.83 7.08 -7.24
N GLY A 79 -0.65 7.50 -6.77
CA GLY A 79 0.08 8.63 -7.33
C GLY A 79 0.92 8.30 -8.57
N ASP A 80 1.43 7.07 -8.67
CA ASP A 80 2.29 6.60 -9.76
C ASP A 80 1.99 5.12 -10.06
N PRO A 81 0.77 4.81 -10.57
CA PRO A 81 0.20 3.46 -10.55
C PRO A 81 1.02 2.47 -11.36
N VAL A 82 1.37 2.81 -12.60
CA VAL A 82 2.12 1.91 -13.48
C VAL A 82 3.49 1.61 -12.87
N ARG A 83 4.23 2.62 -12.41
CA ARG A 83 5.56 2.43 -11.81
C ARG A 83 5.51 1.61 -10.53
N GLN A 84 4.61 1.95 -9.60
CA GLN A 84 4.55 1.26 -8.32
C GLN A 84 4.04 -0.18 -8.48
N ALA A 85 3.01 -0.41 -9.29
CA ALA A 85 2.51 -1.76 -9.58
C ALA A 85 3.58 -2.59 -10.27
N THR A 86 4.23 -2.07 -11.31
CA THR A 86 5.31 -2.77 -12.03
C THR A 86 6.45 -3.12 -11.07
N LYS A 87 6.93 -2.16 -10.28
CA LYS A 87 8.00 -2.42 -9.30
C LYS A 87 7.62 -3.48 -8.28
N PHE A 88 6.39 -3.41 -7.75
CA PHE A 88 5.90 -4.27 -6.69
C PHE A 88 5.66 -5.71 -7.17
N ILE A 89 5.10 -5.87 -8.38
CA ILE A 89 4.85 -7.18 -8.98
C ILE A 89 6.15 -7.78 -9.49
N LEU A 90 7.03 -6.99 -10.13
CA LEU A 90 8.35 -7.44 -10.58
C LEU A 90 9.19 -8.03 -9.44
N SER A 91 9.13 -7.47 -8.23
CA SER A 91 9.88 -8.01 -7.09
C SER A 91 9.34 -9.34 -6.54
N ARG A 92 8.22 -9.83 -7.08
CA ARG A 92 7.54 -11.08 -6.66
C ARG A 92 7.43 -12.09 -7.79
N ALA A 93 7.43 -11.62 -9.04
CA ALA A 93 7.42 -12.47 -10.21
C ALA A 93 8.75 -13.23 -10.34
N CYS A 94 8.67 -14.49 -10.76
CA CYS A 94 9.83 -15.32 -11.06
C CYS A 94 10.35 -15.15 -12.50
N CYS A 95 9.83 -14.16 -13.26
CA CYS A 95 10.22 -13.89 -14.64
C CYS A 95 10.70 -12.44 -14.83
N ASP A 96 11.48 -12.23 -15.89
CA ASP A 96 11.95 -10.90 -16.31
C ASP A 96 10.90 -10.12 -17.14
N CYS A 97 9.67 -10.63 -17.28
CA CYS A 97 8.63 -10.07 -18.17
C CYS A 97 8.39 -8.57 -17.95
N LEU A 98 8.41 -8.13 -16.68
CA LEU A 98 8.20 -6.73 -16.31
C LEU A 98 9.49 -5.90 -16.25
N LYS A 99 10.67 -6.49 -16.45
CA LYS A 99 11.95 -5.80 -16.30
C LYS A 99 12.12 -4.71 -17.34
N VAL A 100 11.83 -5.02 -18.60
CA VAL A 100 11.87 -4.06 -19.72
C VAL A 100 10.93 -2.89 -19.43
N LYS A 101 9.68 -3.18 -19.07
CA LYS A 101 8.68 -2.16 -18.70
C LYS A 101 9.13 -1.28 -17.53
N TYR A 102 9.72 -1.87 -16.49
CA TYR A 102 10.22 -1.10 -15.36
C TYR A 102 11.40 -0.20 -15.73
N ASP A 103 12.27 -0.68 -16.61
CA ASP A 103 13.44 0.06 -17.08
C ASP A 103 13.06 1.25 -17.95
N GLU A 104 12.06 1.10 -18.83
CA GLU A 104 11.47 2.20 -19.62
C GLU A 104 10.96 3.34 -18.72
N LEU A 105 10.27 2.99 -17.63
CA LEU A 105 9.70 3.97 -16.70
C LEU A 105 10.79 4.76 -15.95
N ARG A 106 12.04 4.31 -15.89
CA ARG A 106 13.09 4.99 -15.09
C ARG A 106 13.37 6.41 -15.56
N SER A 107 13.19 6.67 -16.86
CA SER A 107 13.40 7.98 -17.48
C SER A 107 12.27 8.95 -17.15
N ASP A 108 11.05 8.44 -16.92
CA ASP A 108 9.89 9.27 -16.62
C ASP A 108 10.01 9.93 -15.24
N PRO A 109 9.47 11.15 -15.07
CA PRO A 109 9.38 11.77 -13.75
C PRO A 109 8.57 10.87 -12.80
N LYS A 110 9.04 10.76 -11.56
CA LYS A 110 8.30 10.07 -10.50
C LYS A 110 7.08 10.89 -10.13
N MET A 111 5.91 10.28 -10.15
CA MET A 111 4.66 10.96 -9.85
C MET A 111 4.23 10.72 -8.40
N GLY A 112 3.28 11.53 -7.94
CA GLY A 112 2.60 11.40 -6.66
C GLY A 112 1.26 12.11 -6.71
N ILE A 113 0.44 11.97 -5.67
CA ILE A 113 -0.91 12.54 -5.62
C ILE A 113 -1.07 13.45 -4.40
N CYS A 114 -1.61 14.64 -4.62
CA CYS A 114 -2.00 15.51 -3.50
C CYS A 114 -3.23 14.93 -2.80
N LYS A 115 -3.16 14.70 -1.48
CA LYS A 115 -4.28 14.13 -0.71
C LYS A 115 -5.51 15.03 -0.65
N HIS A 116 -5.35 16.35 -0.76
CA HIS A 116 -6.47 17.29 -0.66
C HIS A 116 -7.29 17.41 -1.96
N TYR A 117 -6.63 17.66 -3.10
CA TYR A 117 -7.30 17.87 -4.39
C TYR A 117 -7.23 16.66 -5.33
N HIS A 118 -6.58 15.57 -4.91
CA HIS A 118 -6.45 14.32 -5.66
C HIS A 118 -5.85 14.46 -7.06
N LYS A 119 -5.00 15.48 -7.27
CA LYS A 119 -4.30 15.70 -8.54
C LYS A 119 -2.90 15.13 -8.50
N SER A 120 -2.54 14.45 -9.58
CA SER A 120 -1.17 13.96 -9.80
C SER A 120 -0.22 15.12 -10.05
N LYS A 121 0.96 15.04 -9.45
CA LYS A 121 2.07 15.98 -9.65
C LYS A 121 3.39 15.22 -9.66
N GLU A 122 4.43 15.83 -10.22
CA GLU A 122 5.78 15.33 -10.04
C GLU A 122 6.10 15.31 -8.54
N ARG A 123 6.70 14.21 -8.07
CA ARG A 123 6.94 13.98 -6.64
C ARG A 123 7.80 15.06 -5.99
N LYS A 124 8.73 15.66 -6.74
CA LYS A 124 9.55 16.80 -6.27
C LYS A 124 8.74 18.08 -6.00
N GLN A 125 7.53 18.19 -6.53
CA GLN A 125 6.61 19.32 -6.30
C GLN A 125 5.64 19.05 -5.13
N LEU A 126 5.79 17.91 -4.45
CA LEU A 126 4.97 17.51 -3.33
C LEU A 126 5.78 17.56 -2.04
N MET A 127 5.12 17.93 -0.96
CA MET A 127 5.61 17.85 0.40
C MET A 127 4.88 16.72 1.12
N THR A 128 5.63 15.82 1.73
CA THR A 128 5.08 14.76 2.56
C THR A 128 4.85 15.29 3.97
N CYS A 129 3.73 14.91 4.61
CA CYS A 129 3.50 15.23 6.03
C CYS A 129 4.69 14.76 6.87
N SER A 130 5.36 15.68 7.56
CA SER A 130 6.58 15.39 8.33
C SER A 130 6.35 14.49 9.53
N SER A 131 5.13 14.53 10.09
CA SER A 131 4.73 13.73 11.26
C SER A 131 4.47 12.27 10.90
N CYS A 132 3.46 11.99 10.06
CA CYS A 132 3.12 10.59 9.70
C CYS A 132 3.93 10.01 8.54
N ARG A 133 4.49 10.86 7.66
CA ARG A 133 5.20 10.48 6.42
C ARG A 133 4.37 9.68 5.41
N THR A 134 3.04 9.72 5.50
CA THR A 134 2.13 8.96 4.64
C THR A 134 1.61 9.78 3.47
N PHE A 135 0.93 10.90 3.74
CA PHE A 135 0.26 11.69 2.72
C PHE A 135 1.13 12.81 2.16
N ASP A 136 0.95 13.06 0.86
CA ASP A 136 1.61 14.10 0.11
C ASP A 136 0.65 15.27 -0.19
N TYR A 137 1.19 16.48 -0.20
CA TYR A 137 0.45 17.71 -0.46
C TYR A 137 1.24 18.58 -1.43
N CYS A 138 0.58 19.32 -2.31
CA CYS A 138 1.28 20.25 -3.20
C CYS A 138 1.57 21.62 -2.57
N SER A 139 1.07 21.87 -1.36
CA SER A 139 1.28 23.10 -0.59
C SER A 139 0.89 22.92 0.88
N THR A 140 1.36 23.82 1.73
CA THR A 140 0.92 23.92 3.13
C THR A 140 -0.56 24.24 3.25
N ALA A 141 -1.13 24.98 2.30
CA ALA A 141 -2.56 25.25 2.22
C ALA A 141 -3.38 23.96 2.04
N CYS A 142 -2.95 23.07 1.13
CA CYS A 142 -3.58 21.76 0.95
C CYS A 142 -3.49 20.90 2.21
N GLN A 143 -2.34 20.91 2.89
CA GLN A 143 -2.19 20.17 4.14
C GLN A 143 -3.13 20.68 5.23
N ARG A 144 -3.25 22.00 5.40
CA ARG A 144 -4.17 22.62 6.37
C ARG A 144 -5.63 22.33 6.05
N ALA A 145 -6.00 22.36 4.77
CA ALA A 145 -7.36 22.08 4.33
C ALA A 145 -7.75 20.60 4.56
N ASP A 146 -6.80 19.67 4.43
CA ASP A 146 -7.00 18.25 4.73
C ASP A 146 -6.90 17.93 6.24
N TRP A 147 -6.33 18.83 7.05
CA TRP A 147 -6.04 18.58 8.46
C TRP A 147 -7.22 18.04 9.29
N PRO A 148 -8.47 18.55 9.15
CA PRO A 148 -9.60 18.01 9.91
C PRO A 148 -9.84 16.51 9.68
N LYS A 149 -9.58 16.01 8.47
CA LYS A 149 -9.70 14.59 8.11
C LYS A 149 -8.41 13.80 8.39
N HIS A 150 -7.27 14.47 8.31
CA HIS A 150 -5.95 13.85 8.47
C HIS A 150 -5.54 13.65 9.93
N LYS A 151 -5.93 14.55 10.84
CA LYS A 151 -5.38 14.68 12.20
C LYS A 151 -5.36 13.37 12.98
N GLU A 152 -6.49 12.69 13.07
CA GLU A 152 -6.62 11.45 13.85
C GLU A 152 -5.68 10.36 13.31
N PHE A 153 -5.74 10.11 12.01
CA PHE A 153 -4.82 9.18 11.35
C PHE A 153 -3.35 9.57 11.55
N CYS A 154 -3.03 10.87 11.44
CA CYS A 154 -1.67 11.37 11.60
C CYS A 154 -1.11 11.05 12.99
N GLN A 155 -1.91 11.30 14.01
CA GLN A 155 -1.54 11.07 15.41
C GLN A 155 -1.37 9.58 15.68
N SER A 156 -2.29 8.73 15.24
CA SER A 156 -2.16 7.28 15.42
C SER A 156 -0.88 6.74 14.77
N VAL A 157 -0.60 7.11 13.53
CA VAL A 157 0.61 6.63 12.81
C VAL A 157 1.90 7.19 13.42
N ALA A 158 1.92 8.46 13.82
CA ALA A 158 3.11 9.06 14.43
C ALA A 158 3.45 8.42 15.79
N THR A 159 2.44 8.15 16.61
CA THR A 159 2.62 7.49 17.91
C THR A 159 3.12 6.06 17.74
N MET A 160 2.53 5.28 16.83
CA MET A 160 2.97 3.89 16.57
C MET A 160 4.42 3.81 16.12
N LYS A 161 4.88 4.78 15.31
CA LYS A 161 6.28 4.83 14.87
C LYS A 161 7.24 4.98 16.05
N ASN A 162 6.91 5.85 17.00
CA ASN A 162 7.73 6.05 18.20
C ASN A 162 7.78 4.79 19.07
N CYS A 163 6.68 4.05 19.22
CA CYS A 163 6.63 2.79 19.98
C CYS A 163 7.45 1.67 19.33
N VAL A 164 7.38 1.53 18.00
CA VAL A 164 8.16 0.51 17.26
C VAL A 164 9.66 0.82 17.31
N ASP A 165 10.04 2.09 17.15
CA ASP A 165 11.45 2.50 17.13
C ASP A 165 12.09 2.49 18.55
N SER A 166 11.29 2.47 19.62
CA SER A 166 11.76 2.42 21.03
C SER A 166 11.65 1.05 21.69
N GLY A 167 11.18 0.01 21.00
CA GLY A 167 11.11 -1.36 21.52
C GLY A 167 10.05 -1.59 22.62
N ASN A 168 9.33 -0.56 23.04
CA ASN A 168 8.27 -0.66 24.04
C ASN A 168 6.91 -0.93 23.36
N VAL A 169 6.65 -2.20 23.06
CA VAL A 169 5.31 -2.66 22.68
C VAL A 169 4.57 -3.11 23.94
N SER A 170 3.92 -2.16 24.62
CA SER A 170 2.89 -2.46 25.60
C SER A 170 1.71 -1.51 25.37
N VAL A 171 0.57 -2.05 24.95
CA VAL A 171 -0.68 -1.29 24.92
C VAL A 171 -1.71 -2.09 25.71
N SER A 172 -2.02 -1.59 26.90
CA SER A 172 -3.17 -2.01 27.70
C SER A 172 -4.46 -1.54 27.04
N PHE A 173 -5.41 -2.45 26.88
CA PHE A 173 -6.75 -2.16 26.39
C PHE A 173 -7.52 -1.34 27.44
N VAL A 174 -8.21 -0.29 26.97
CA VAL A 174 -9.41 0.24 27.62
C VAL A 174 -10.60 -0.33 26.88
#